data_AF-A0A125T2I7-F1
#
_entry.id   AF-A0A125T2I7-F1
#
_cell.length_a   1.000
_cell.length_b   1.000
_cell.length_c   1.000
_cell.angle_alpha   90.00
_cell.angle_beta   90.00
_cell.angle_gamma   90.00
#
_symmetry.space_group_name_H-M   'P 1'
#
loop_
_entity.id
_entity.type
_entity.pdbx_description
1 polymer ?
#
loop_
_entity_poly.entity_id
_entity_poly.type
_entity_poly.pdbx_seq_one_letter_code
_entity_poly.pdbx_strand_id
1 'polypeptide(L)'
;MGTDKNIVVTRTLEKDLSEKQTFGSNKKETKNWLIDIKNRKNQPVNLIVEDQVPVSQNSSIDVEVQETGGVKPDALTGRIVWNFLLNSQDEKKVQLKYLVKYPKNQSVIVE
;
A
#
# COMPACT_ATOMS: atom_id res chain seq x y z
N MET A 1 -15.00 8.96 -19.45
CA MET A 1 -13.58 8.56 -19.38
C MET A 1 -13.58 7.07 -19.10
N GLY A 2 -13.23 6.25 -20.09
CA GLY A 2 -13.43 4.80 -20.04
C GLY A 2 -12.32 4.13 -19.25
N THR A 3 -12.68 3.39 -18.20
CA THR A 3 -11.79 2.43 -17.57
C THR A 3 -11.44 1.38 -18.62
N ASP A 4 -10.17 1.31 -19.01
CA ASP A 4 -9.70 0.30 -19.94
C ASP A 4 -9.80 -1.06 -19.25
N LYS A 5 -10.88 -1.81 -19.54
CA LYS A 5 -11.24 -3.06 -18.86
C LYS A 5 -10.16 -4.16 -18.98
N ASN A 6 -9.15 -3.95 -19.82
CA ASN A 6 -8.08 -4.90 -20.06
C ASN A 6 -6.91 -4.74 -19.08
N ILE A 7 -6.82 -3.65 -18.33
CA ILE A 7 -5.85 -3.53 -17.23
C ILE A 7 -6.60 -3.68 -15.92
N VAL A 8 -6.25 -4.72 -15.16
CA VAL A 8 -6.88 -5.01 -13.88
C VAL A 8 -5.88 -4.73 -12.77
N VAL A 9 -6.22 -3.79 -11.89
CA VAL A 9 -5.44 -3.51 -10.68
C VAL A 9 -6.31 -3.90 -9.49
N THR A 10 -5.81 -4.80 -8.65
CA THR A 10 -6.50 -5.28 -7.46
C THR A 10 -5.65 -4.97 -6.24
N ARG A 11 -6.21 -4.25 -5.28
CA ARG A 11 -5.59 -3.99 -3.97
C ARG A 11 -6.29 -4.84 -2.93
N THR A 12 -5.59 -5.82 -2.36
CA THR A 12 -6.14 -6.78 -1.40
C THR A 12 -5.44 -6.65 -0.06
N LEU A 13 -6.21 -6.51 1.03
CA LEU A 13 -5.64 -6.57 2.38
C LEU A 13 -5.34 -8.02 2.76
N GLU A 14 -4.08 -8.33 2.99
CA GLU A 14 -3.66 -9.65 3.46
C GLU A 14 -3.88 -9.74 4.97
N LYS A 15 -5.07 -10.22 5.36
CA LYS A 15 -5.47 -10.32 6.77
C LYS A 15 -4.55 -11.22 7.59
N ASP A 16 -3.99 -12.26 6.98
CA ASP A 16 -3.05 -13.18 7.65
C ASP A 16 -1.75 -12.49 8.08
N LEU A 17 -1.37 -11.41 7.39
CA LEU A 17 -0.17 -10.61 7.65
C LEU A 17 -0.50 -9.25 8.28
N SER A 18 -1.78 -8.93 8.42
CA SER A 18 -2.27 -7.70 9.01
C SER A 18 -2.74 -7.96 10.43
N GLU A 19 -2.05 -7.39 11.41
CA GLU A 19 -2.31 -7.64 12.82
C GLU A 19 -2.55 -6.35 13.57
N LYS A 20 -3.50 -6.39 14.50
CA LYS A 20 -3.78 -5.29 15.42
C LYS A 20 -3.49 -5.76 16.84
N GLN A 21 -2.42 -5.23 17.41
CA GLN A 21 -2.01 -5.52 18.77
C GLN A 21 -2.23 -4.30 19.66
N THR A 22 -2.73 -4.52 20.87
CA THR A 22 -2.82 -3.48 21.91
C THR A 22 -1.81 -3.79 22.99
N PHE A 23 -0.87 -2.88 23.24
CA PHE A 23 0.16 -3.03 24.26
C PHE A 23 0.10 -1.85 25.24
N GLY A 24 -0.47 -2.09 26.42
CA GLY A 24 -0.62 -1.10 27.49
C GLY A 24 -1.49 0.11 27.09
N SER A 25 -0.86 1.26 26.90
CA SER A 25 -1.51 2.51 26.45
C SER A 25 -1.47 2.71 24.93
N ASN A 26 -0.75 1.87 24.18
CA ASN A 26 -0.55 2.04 22.75
C ASN A 26 -1.20 0.91 21.95
N LYS A 27 -1.59 1.23 20.72
CA LYS A 27 -2.06 0.30 19.68
C LYS A 27 -1.00 0.25 18.60
N LYS A 28 -0.72 -0.95 18.10
CA LYS A 28 0.09 -1.20 16.91
C LYS A 28 -0.81 -1.86 15.88
N GLU A 29 -0.83 -1.33 14.68
CA GLU A 29 -1.64 -1.84 13.58
C GLU A 29 -0.74 -2.02 12.37
N THR A 30 -0.45 -3.27 12.04
CA THR A 30 0.29 -3.66 10.85
C THR A 30 -0.71 -3.88 9.72
N LYS A 31 -0.53 -3.20 8.59
CA LYS A 31 -1.28 -3.43 7.37
C LYS A 31 -0.33 -4.02 6.33
N ASN A 32 -0.77 -5.10 5.70
CA ASN A 32 -0.12 -5.65 4.52
C ASN A 32 -1.09 -5.67 3.35
N TRP A 33 -0.73 -4.97 2.28
CA TRP A 33 -1.50 -4.89 1.06
C TRP A 33 -0.77 -5.62 -0.06
N LEU A 34 -1.50 -6.46 -0.78
CA LEU A 34 -1.06 -7.05 -2.03
C LEU A 34 -1.72 -6.30 -3.19
N ILE A 35 -0.88 -5.65 -4.00
CA ILE A 35 -1.28 -4.96 -5.22
C ILE A 35 -0.96 -5.88 -6.39
N ASP A 36 -2.01 -6.42 -7.02
CA ASP A 36 -1.92 -7.31 -8.19
C ASP A 36 -2.34 -6.54 -9.44
N ILE A 37 -1.42 -6.41 -10.39
CA ILE A 37 -1.59 -5.66 -11.64
C ILE A 37 -1.48 -6.62 -12.80
N LYS A 38 -2.55 -6.76 -13.58
CA LYS A 38 -2.65 -7.69 -14.69
C LYS A 38 -2.94 -6.98 -16.00
N ASN A 39 -2.10 -7.22 -16.99
CA ASN A 39 -2.31 -6.77 -18.36
C ASN A 39 -3.02 -7.86 -19.16
N ARG A 40 -4.32 -7.72 -19.42
CA ARG A 40 -5.10 -8.63 -20.28
C ARG A 40 -5.06 -8.24 -21.75
N LYS A 41 -4.30 -7.21 -22.13
CA LYS A 41 -4.12 -6.84 -23.54
C LYS A 41 -3.11 -7.77 -24.20
N ASN A 42 -3.23 -7.91 -25.52
CA ASN A 42 -2.25 -8.62 -26.35
C ASN A 42 -1.05 -7.74 -26.76
N GLN A 43 -0.78 -6.66 -26.01
CA GLN A 43 0.30 -5.71 -26.28
C GLN A 43 0.95 -5.27 -24.97
N PRO A 44 2.24 -4.92 -24.97
CA PRO A 44 2.89 -4.36 -23.79
C PRO A 44 2.29 -3.01 -23.41
N VAL A 45 2.24 -2.74 -22.12
CA VAL A 45 1.73 -1.49 -21.56
C VAL A 45 2.66 -0.94 -20.49
N ASN A 46 2.81 0.38 -20.50
CA ASN A 46 3.45 1.10 -19.40
C ASN A 46 2.35 1.63 -18.49
N LEU A 47 2.47 1.31 -17.19
CA LEU A 47 1.51 1.65 -16.17
C LEU A 47 2.22 2.34 -15.02
N ILE A 48 1.58 3.39 -14.52
CA ILE A 48 1.98 4.07 -13.29
C ILE A 48 0.91 3.74 -12.27
N VAL A 49 1.32 3.11 -11.17
CA VAL A 49 0.43 2.80 -10.04
C VAL A 49 0.85 3.68 -8.89
N GLU A 50 -0.07 4.53 -8.44
CA GLU A 50 0.12 5.40 -7.29
C GLU A 50 -0.70 4.86 -6.11
N ASP A 51 -0.08 4.77 -4.94
CA ASP A 51 -0.74 4.47 -3.67
C ASP A 51 -0.15 5.38 -2.59
N GLN A 52 -0.69 5.31 -1.38
CA GLN A 52 -0.31 6.17 -0.28
C GLN A 52 -0.19 5.35 1.01
N VAL A 53 0.87 5.63 1.77
CA VAL A 53 0.97 5.23 3.17
C VAL A 53 0.53 6.37 4.07
N PRO A 54 -0.08 6.07 5.23
CA PRO A 54 -0.45 7.11 6.18
C PRO A 54 0.80 7.88 6.64
N VAL A 55 0.69 9.20 6.71
CA VAL A 55 1.72 10.06 7.30
C VAL A 55 1.12 10.73 8.54
N SER A 56 1.87 10.69 9.63
CA SER A 56 1.46 11.36 10.86
C SER A 56 2.15 12.71 10.98
N GLN A 57 1.37 13.75 11.32
CA GLN A 57 1.88 15.03 11.80
C GLN A 57 2.03 15.06 13.34
N ASN A 58 1.49 14.06 14.03
CA ASN A 58 1.56 13.93 15.48
C ASN A 58 2.73 13.05 15.88
N SER A 59 3.68 13.58 16.66
CA SER A 59 4.83 12.84 17.20
C SER A 59 4.46 11.66 18.10
N SER A 60 3.21 11.56 18.55
CA SER A 60 2.70 10.42 19.32
C SER A 60 2.30 9.23 18.43
N ILE A 61 2.25 9.41 17.11
CA ILE A 61 1.90 8.38 16.14
C ILE A 61 3.14 8.11 15.29
N ASP A 62 3.70 6.91 15.42
CA ASP A 62 4.82 6.44 14.61
C ASP A 62 4.26 5.65 13.42
N VAL A 63 4.69 5.99 12.21
CA VAL A 63 4.46 5.16 11.01
C VAL A 63 5.79 4.59 10.54
N GLU A 64 5.87 3.27 10.52
CA GLU A 64 7.04 2.52 10.07
C GLU A 64 6.70 1.76 8.80
N VAL A 65 7.35 2.11 7.70
CA VAL A 65 7.16 1.45 6.42
C VAL A 65 8.15 0.30 6.29
N GLN A 66 7.65 -0.92 6.15
CA GLN A 66 8.46 -2.15 6.17
C GLN A 66 8.74 -2.69 4.77
N GLU A 67 7.77 -2.65 3.87
CA GLU A 67 7.90 -3.16 2.51
C GLU A 67 7.13 -2.24 1.55
N THR A 68 7.72 -1.94 0.40
CA THR A 68 7.15 -1.01 -0.58
C THR A 68 7.45 -1.43 -2.02
N GLY A 69 7.88 -2.68 -2.24
CA GLY A 69 8.24 -3.15 -3.57
C GLY A 69 9.40 -2.39 -4.19
N GLY A 70 10.32 -1.89 -3.35
CA GLY A 70 11.53 -1.21 -3.79
C GLY A 70 11.40 0.30 -4.07
N VAL A 71 10.27 0.93 -3.71
CA VAL A 71 10.07 2.38 -3.89
C VAL A 71 10.04 3.10 -2.55
N LYS A 72 10.71 4.25 -2.43
CA LYS A 72 10.65 5.05 -1.21
C LYS A 72 9.40 5.93 -1.22
N PRO A 73 8.57 5.90 -0.16
CA PRO A 73 7.44 6.81 -0.03
C PRO A 73 7.93 8.26 0.16
N ASP A 74 7.13 9.21 -0.31
CA ASP A 74 7.35 10.63 -0.02
C ASP A 74 7.20 10.88 1.50
N ALA A 75 8.16 11.56 2.11
CA ALA A 75 8.18 11.77 3.55
C ALA A 75 7.09 12.72 4.05
N LEU A 76 6.59 13.61 3.19
CA LEU A 76 5.58 14.62 3.53
C LEU A 76 4.17 14.12 3.26
N THR A 77 3.97 13.44 2.13
CA THR A 77 2.63 13.01 1.68
C THR A 77 2.39 11.51 1.84
N GLY A 78 3.43 10.71 2.04
CA GLY A 78 3.34 9.24 2.06
C GLY A 78 3.06 8.64 0.68
N ARG A 79 3.23 9.41 -0.41
CA ARG A 79 2.92 8.95 -1.76
C ARG A 79 3.95 7.93 -2.22
N ILE A 80 3.48 6.85 -2.83
CA ILE A 80 4.30 5.83 -3.47
C ILE A 80 3.91 5.75 -4.94
N VAL A 81 4.91 5.70 -5.82
CA VAL A 81 4.70 5.65 -7.27
C VAL A 81 5.51 4.49 -7.85
N TRP A 82 4.82 3.50 -8.40
CA TRP A 82 5.46 2.39 -9.10
C TRP A 82 5.27 2.52 -10.61
N ASN A 83 6.38 2.39 -11.34
CA ASN A 83 6.38 2.32 -12.79
C ASN A 83 6.54 0.87 -13.22
N PHE A 84 5.54 0.31 -13.90
CA PHE A 84 5.57 -1.05 -14.41
C PHE A 84 5.53 -1.04 -15.93
N LEU A 85 6.41 -1.84 -16.52
CA LEU A 85 6.32 -2.25 -17.91
C LEU A 85 5.83 -3.70 -17.90
N LEU A 86 4.58 -3.90 -18.33
CA LEU A 86 3.92 -5.20 -18.33
C LEU A 86 3.76 -5.68 -19.76
N ASN A 87 4.24 -6.89 -20.05
CA ASN A 87 4.07 -7.50 -21.35
C ASN A 87 2.62 -7.94 -21.59
N SER A 88 2.34 -8.37 -22.82
CA SER A 88 1.04 -8.98 -23.16
C SER A 88 0.71 -10.15 -22.24
N GLN A 89 -0.50 -10.18 -21.67
CA GLN A 89 -0.98 -11.22 -20.75
C GLN A 89 -0.15 -11.38 -19.45
N ASP A 90 0.69 -10.41 -19.12
CA ASP A 90 1.60 -10.44 -17.97
C ASP A 90 0.93 -9.97 -16.68
N GLU A 91 1.47 -10.40 -15.54
CA GLU A 91 1.01 -9.97 -14.22
C GLU A 91 2.19 -9.60 -13.30
N LYS A 92 1.99 -8.55 -12.50
CA LYS A 92 2.97 -8.08 -11.52
C LYS A 92 2.29 -7.93 -10.17
N LYS A 93 2.97 -8.41 -9.13
CA LYS A 93 2.52 -8.27 -7.74
C LYS A 93 3.52 -7.45 -6.96
N VAL A 94 3.00 -6.53 -6.16
CA VAL A 94 3.80 -5.74 -5.23
C VAL A 94 3.14 -5.79 -3.85
N GLN A 95 3.98 -5.94 -2.83
CA GLN A 95 3.55 -5.89 -1.44
C GLN A 95 3.84 -4.50 -0.88
N LEU A 96 2.87 -3.97 -0.15
CA LEU A 96 2.99 -2.73 0.61
C LEU A 96 2.67 -3.04 2.07
N LYS A 97 3.69 -2.96 2.92
CA LYS A 97 3.58 -3.24 4.34
C LYS A 97 4.01 -2.04 5.17
N TYR A 98 3.16 -1.63 6.09
CA TYR A 98 3.46 -0.57 7.06
C TYR A 98 2.83 -0.87 8.41
N LEU A 99 3.45 -0.35 9.46
CA LEU A 99 3.03 -0.44 10.83
C LEU A 99 2.72 0.97 11.34
N VAL A 100 1.51 1.14 11.88
CA VAL A 100 1.08 2.38 12.52
C VAL A 100 0.98 2.12 14.02
N LYS A 101 1.73 2.87 14.81
CA LYS A 101 1.70 2.82 16.27
C LYS A 101 1.14 4.12 16.80
N TYR A 102 0.10 4.05 17.62
CA TYR A 102 -0.63 5.22 18.11
C TYR A 102 -1.19 4.99 19.52
N PRO A 103 -1.42 6.04 20.33
CA PRO A 103 -2.01 5.90 21.66
C PRO A 103 -3.48 5.46 21.57
N LYS A 104 -3.90 4.55 22.45
CA LYS A 104 -5.25 3.94 22.41
C LYS A 104 -6.40 4.93 22.58
N ASN A 105 -6.12 6.07 23.21
CA ASN A 105 -7.06 7.15 23.47
C ASN A 105 -7.29 8.06 22.24
N GLN A 106 -6.49 7.88 21.17
CA GLN A 106 -6.73 8.55 19.90
C GLN A 106 -7.43 7.60 18.93
N SER A 107 -8.46 8.12 18.26
CA SER A 107 -9.09 7.42 17.14
C SER A 107 -8.32 7.75 15.89
N VAL A 108 -7.41 6.86 15.49
CA VAL A 108 -6.66 6.97 14.23
C VAL A 108 -7.34 6.05 13.22
N ILE A 109 -7.77 6.63 12.10
CA ILE A 109 -8.27 5.86 10.97
C ILE A 109 -7.04 5.45 10.14
N VAL A 110 -6.83 4.14 10.02
CA VAL A 110 -5.78 3.55 9.18
C VAL A 110 -6.46 2.92 7.98
N GLU A 111 -6.52 3.64 6.86
CA GLU A 111 -7.01 3.16 5.55
C GLU A 111 -5.93 2.38 4.78
#